data_AF-A0A519K237-F1
#
_entry.id   AF-A0A519K237-F1
#
_cell.length_a   1.000
_cell.length_b   1.000
_cell.length_c   1.000
_cell.angle_alpha   90.00
_cell.angle_beta   90.00
_cell.angle_gamma   90.00
#
_symmetry.space_group_name_H-M   'P 1'
#
loop_
_entity.id
_entity.type
_entity.pdbx_description
1 polymer ?
#
loop_
_entity_poly.entity_id
_entity_poly.type
_entity_poly.pdbx_seq_one_letter_code
_entity_poly.pdbx_strand_id
1 'polypeptide(L)'
;PFETAREYYHHGMNWKASIHQKYGTRLIKTYSFQSRKGSMLGSLKAQLSSLGVPLQKRNPEEIISRIKKIENFDGFMSLIYTFLMLMKSGGITPNALKTENIQRRFSVFLDVFSPLYFAYEQKLKQTNTIDFNDIVNHASHYIKTGKYQKTYKYILVDEFQDMSQGRFAMLDALKKANPGAKLYAVGDDWQSVYRFNGSDVSIIAKFREYFGATAFNQILQTYRFNTEILEVSSSFIQKNPGQIRKKLSSPIDSPLPAFQLIPMQYKGMKKPEADQSRLEAIEKILKEISTYNNINSHIFIIGRYQHNRPMGLPILQKKYPNLRLSFHTAHGSKGLTCDYAILLNLDSGIFGFPSEVADDAVLDQLLQDSGSYENAEERRLFYVAITRARHKVFLMYNQRSPSKFITELKTEYDFEEITIT
;
A
#
# COMPACT_ATOMS: atom_id res chain seq x y z
N PRO A 1 5.87 7.50 -53.00
CA PRO A 1 5.91 6.77 -51.71
C PRO A 1 7.30 6.16 -51.53
N PHE A 2 7.87 6.20 -50.32
CA PHE A 2 9.16 5.55 -50.06
C PHE A 2 8.96 4.05 -49.95
N GLU A 3 9.86 3.24 -50.53
CA GLU A 3 9.74 1.77 -50.55
C GLU A 3 10.16 1.18 -49.20
N THR A 4 11.01 1.89 -48.45
CA THR A 4 11.48 1.45 -47.13
C THR A 4 11.48 2.56 -46.07
N ALA A 5 11.37 2.18 -44.80
CA ALA A 5 11.56 3.11 -43.67
C ALA A 5 12.95 3.77 -43.66
N ARG A 6 13.95 3.07 -44.20
CA ARG A 6 15.33 3.56 -44.36
C ARG A 6 15.39 4.68 -45.40
N GLU A 7 14.74 4.52 -46.55
CA GLU A 7 14.65 5.57 -47.58
C GLU A 7 13.90 6.80 -47.05
N TYR A 8 12.77 6.60 -46.37
CA TYR A 8 12.04 7.70 -45.75
C TYR A 8 12.93 8.50 -44.78
N TYR A 9 13.68 7.80 -43.93
CA TYR A 9 14.62 8.43 -42.99
C TYR A 9 15.74 9.20 -43.69
N HIS A 10 16.40 8.59 -44.69
CA HIS A 10 17.49 9.24 -45.44
C HIS A 10 17.01 10.45 -46.23
N HIS A 11 15.84 10.34 -46.87
CA HIS A 11 15.21 11.46 -47.55
C HIS A 11 14.93 12.61 -46.57
N GLY A 12 14.36 12.32 -45.39
CA GLY A 12 14.14 13.32 -44.35
C GLY A 12 15.44 13.97 -43.83
N MET A 13 16.53 13.21 -43.74
CA MET A 13 17.85 13.73 -43.35
C MET A 13 18.46 14.64 -44.43
N ASN A 14 18.37 14.24 -45.70
CA ASN A 14 18.85 15.03 -46.83
C ASN A 14 18.05 16.33 -46.96
N TRP A 15 16.72 16.25 -46.84
CA TRP A 15 15.85 17.43 -46.85
C TRP A 15 16.24 18.44 -45.77
N LYS A 16 16.46 17.99 -44.51
CA LYS A 16 16.94 18.86 -43.42
C LYS A 16 18.28 19.51 -43.76
N ALA A 17 19.24 18.74 -44.29
CA ALA A 17 20.56 19.26 -44.68
C ALA A 17 20.43 20.34 -45.77
N SER A 18 19.62 20.10 -46.80
CA SER A 18 19.37 21.06 -47.88
C SER A 18 18.71 22.34 -47.39
N ILE A 19 17.78 22.26 -46.43
CA ILE A 19 17.16 23.44 -45.80
C ILE A 19 18.21 24.28 -45.07
N HIS A 20 19.04 23.66 -44.22
CA HIS A 20 20.08 24.39 -43.50
C HIS A 20 21.10 25.04 -44.45
N GLN A 21 21.48 24.34 -45.53
CA GLN A 21 22.33 24.89 -46.58
C GLN A 21 21.66 26.07 -47.30
N LYS A 22 20.38 25.96 -47.68
CA LYS A 22 19.62 27.02 -48.36
C LYS A 22 19.54 28.31 -47.53
N TYR A 23 19.37 28.20 -46.22
CA TYR A 23 19.24 29.36 -45.32
C TYR A 23 20.55 29.77 -44.64
N GLY A 24 21.69 29.18 -45.00
CA GLY A 24 22.99 29.50 -44.41
C GLY A 24 23.09 29.23 -42.90
N THR A 25 22.28 28.31 -42.38
CA THR A 25 22.27 27.94 -40.95
C THR A 25 23.08 26.67 -40.71
N ARG A 26 23.58 26.48 -39.49
CA ARG A 26 24.41 25.32 -39.13
C ARG A 26 23.53 24.16 -38.65
N LEU A 27 23.75 22.98 -39.23
CA LEU A 27 23.09 21.73 -38.80
C LEU A 27 24.04 20.91 -37.93
N ILE A 28 23.65 20.67 -36.68
CA ILE A 28 24.34 19.77 -35.76
C ILE A 28 23.71 18.38 -35.85
N LYS A 29 24.54 17.34 -35.98
CA LYS A 29 24.07 15.96 -36.12
C LYS A 29 24.50 15.12 -34.92
N THR A 30 23.53 14.43 -34.33
CA THR A 30 23.76 13.37 -33.35
C THR A 30 23.23 12.06 -33.90
N TYR A 31 23.79 10.95 -33.43
CA TYR A 31 23.51 9.62 -33.98
C TYR A 31 22.97 8.68 -32.91
N SER A 32 22.09 7.76 -33.30
CA SER A 32 21.49 6.77 -32.38
C SER A 32 22.55 5.95 -31.63
N PHE A 33 23.67 5.60 -32.28
CA PHE A 33 24.76 4.88 -31.62
C PHE A 33 25.40 5.66 -30.46
N GLN A 34 25.45 7.00 -30.54
CA GLN A 34 25.97 7.84 -29.47
C GLN A 34 25.02 7.83 -28.27
N SER A 35 23.70 7.74 -28.50
CA SER A 35 22.71 7.54 -27.44
C SER A 35 22.90 6.18 -26.77
N ARG A 36 23.02 5.11 -27.57
CA ARG A 36 23.22 3.74 -27.08
C ARG A 36 24.51 3.58 -26.26
N LYS A 37 25.58 4.31 -26.61
CA LYS A 37 26.86 4.33 -25.88
C LYS A 37 26.93 5.39 -24.75
N GLY A 38 25.86 6.14 -24.51
CA GLY A 38 25.83 7.20 -23.49
C GLY A 38 26.69 8.45 -23.80
N SER A 39 27.27 8.55 -25.01
CA SER A 39 28.18 9.65 -25.40
C SER A 39 27.48 10.82 -26.10
N MET A 40 26.17 10.73 -26.36
CA MET A 40 25.42 11.72 -27.15
C MET A 40 25.52 13.14 -26.60
N LEU A 41 25.29 13.34 -25.30
CA LEU A 41 25.33 14.68 -24.69
C LEU A 41 26.74 15.27 -24.69
N GLY A 42 27.76 14.44 -24.47
CA GLY A 42 29.17 14.85 -24.56
C GLY A 42 29.55 15.28 -25.98
N SER A 43 29.14 14.50 -26.98
CA SER A 43 29.32 14.81 -28.40
C SER A 43 28.61 16.11 -28.80
N LEU A 44 27.35 16.28 -28.38
CA LEU A 44 26.58 17.49 -28.64
C LEU A 44 27.23 18.72 -27.99
N LYS A 45 27.71 18.60 -26.74
CA LYS A 45 28.43 19.66 -26.04
C LYS A 45 29.69 20.09 -26.83
N ALA A 46 30.51 19.13 -27.26
CA ALA A 46 31.71 19.41 -28.03
C ALA A 46 31.40 20.10 -29.37
N GLN A 47 30.37 19.64 -30.08
CA GLN A 47 29.92 20.27 -31.33
C GLN A 47 29.47 21.71 -31.09
N LEU A 48 28.61 21.97 -30.09
CA LEU A 48 28.15 23.32 -29.75
C LEU A 48 29.30 24.26 -29.40
N SER A 49 30.25 23.80 -28.56
CA SER A 49 31.42 24.59 -28.18
C SER A 49 32.33 24.92 -29.37
N SER A 50 32.56 23.97 -30.29
CA SER A 50 33.35 24.20 -31.51
C SER A 50 32.73 25.25 -32.44
N LEU A 51 31.42 25.46 -32.34
CA LEU A 51 30.68 26.46 -33.12
C LEU A 51 30.52 27.78 -32.37
N GLY A 52 31.18 27.95 -31.23
CA GLY A 52 31.14 29.18 -30.43
C GLY A 52 29.82 29.39 -29.69
N VAL A 53 28.99 28.36 -29.51
CA VAL A 53 27.72 28.48 -28.78
C VAL A 53 28.03 28.54 -27.27
N PRO A 54 27.68 29.63 -26.56
CA PRO A 54 27.91 29.74 -25.13
C PRO A 54 27.01 28.75 -24.37
N LEU A 55 27.63 27.91 -23.53
CA LEU A 55 26.91 26.96 -22.68
C LEU A 55 26.90 27.49 -21.25
N GLN A 56 25.79 28.09 -20.85
CA GLN A 56 25.58 28.56 -19.49
C GLN A 56 24.86 27.48 -18.68
N LYS A 57 25.41 27.15 -17.51
CA LYS A 57 24.74 26.25 -16.57
C LYS A 57 23.49 26.95 -16.06
N ARG A 58 22.34 26.30 -16.20
CA ARG A 58 21.08 26.84 -15.65
C ARG A 58 21.16 26.91 -14.13
N ASN A 59 20.49 27.92 -13.59
CA ASN A 59 20.33 28.07 -12.16
C ASN A 59 19.57 26.87 -11.57
N PRO A 60 20.05 26.21 -10.48
CA PRO A 60 19.32 25.13 -9.82
C PRO A 60 17.85 25.42 -9.52
N GLU A 61 17.49 26.64 -9.08
CA GLU A 61 16.08 26.96 -8.81
C GLU A 61 15.21 26.93 -10.08
N GLU A 62 15.76 27.34 -11.22
CA GLU A 62 15.07 27.27 -12.51
C GLU A 62 14.86 25.81 -12.94
N ILE A 63 15.87 24.97 -12.73
CA ILE A 63 15.80 23.54 -13.02
C ILE A 63 14.69 22.89 -12.18
N ILE A 64 14.67 23.15 -10.87
CA ILE A 64 13.66 22.61 -9.95
C ILE A 64 12.25 23.08 -10.36
N SER A 65 12.08 24.35 -10.69
CA SER A 65 10.80 24.90 -11.15
C SER A 65 10.27 24.19 -12.40
N ARG A 66 11.17 23.84 -13.33
CA ARG A 66 10.80 23.05 -14.52
C ARG A 66 10.49 21.60 -14.18
N ILE A 67 11.28 20.96 -13.30
CA ILE A 67 11.05 19.58 -12.87
C ILE A 67 9.68 19.44 -12.20
N LYS A 68 9.30 20.40 -11.34
CA LYS A 68 8.00 20.43 -10.68
C LYS A 68 6.81 20.56 -11.65
N LYS A 69 7.05 21.03 -12.88
CA LYS A 69 6.03 21.14 -13.95
C LYS A 69 5.97 19.91 -14.84
N ILE A 70 6.88 18.93 -14.67
CA ILE A 70 6.81 17.67 -15.39
C ILE A 70 5.57 16.92 -14.91
N GLU A 71 4.84 16.33 -15.85
CA GLU A 71 3.73 15.45 -15.55
C GLU A 71 4.19 14.33 -14.61
N ASN A 72 3.39 14.04 -13.58
CA ASN A 72 3.67 13.00 -12.58
C ASN A 72 4.86 13.29 -11.63
N PHE A 73 5.25 14.56 -11.43
CA PHE A 73 6.25 14.93 -10.41
C PHE A 73 5.85 14.45 -9.00
N ASP A 74 4.60 14.67 -8.61
CA ASP A 74 4.11 14.29 -7.27
C ASP A 74 4.09 12.77 -7.07
N GLY A 75 3.74 12.01 -8.12
CA GLY A 75 3.79 10.55 -8.09
C GLY A 75 5.23 10.03 -7.98
N PHE A 76 6.17 10.63 -8.71
CA PHE A 76 7.58 10.31 -8.57
C PHE A 76 8.13 10.64 -7.18
N MET A 77 7.79 11.80 -6.61
CA MET A 77 8.21 12.13 -5.25
C MET A 77 7.60 11.17 -4.22
N SER A 78 6.35 10.77 -4.40
CA SER A 78 5.70 9.74 -3.57
C SER A 78 6.45 8.42 -3.65
N LEU A 79 6.88 7.99 -4.84
CA LEU A 79 7.74 6.81 -5.02
C LEU A 79 9.07 6.95 -4.27
N ILE A 80 9.73 8.10 -4.35
CA ILE A 80 10.99 8.37 -3.61
C ILE A 80 10.77 8.22 -2.11
N TYR A 81 9.69 8.79 -1.55
CA TYR A 81 9.37 8.67 -0.12
C TYR A 81 9.07 7.23 0.29
N THR A 82 8.23 6.52 -0.47
CA THR A 82 7.90 5.12 -0.21
C THR A 82 9.15 4.25 -0.26
N PHE A 83 9.99 4.42 -1.28
CA PHE A 83 11.23 3.67 -1.42
C PHE A 83 12.21 3.95 -0.27
N LEU A 84 12.38 5.24 0.12
CA LEU A 84 13.20 5.62 1.27
C LEU A 84 12.73 4.93 2.55
N MET A 85 11.42 4.98 2.81
CA MET A 85 10.81 4.40 3.99
C MET A 85 10.99 2.88 4.03
N LEU A 86 10.68 2.17 2.93
CA LEU A 86 10.86 0.73 2.83
C LEU A 86 12.33 0.32 2.99
N MET A 87 13.24 1.04 2.32
CA MET A 87 14.67 0.77 2.37
C MET A 87 15.21 0.92 3.81
N LYS A 88 14.87 2.02 4.49
CA LYS A 88 15.28 2.24 5.89
C LYS A 88 14.57 1.28 6.85
N SER A 89 13.31 0.93 6.62
CA SER A 89 12.60 -0.11 7.39
C SER A 89 13.27 -1.49 7.26
N GLY A 90 13.90 -1.76 6.10
CA GLY A 90 14.74 -2.92 5.85
C GLY A 90 16.16 -2.83 6.41
N GLY A 91 16.61 -1.67 6.89
CA GLY A 91 18.01 -1.44 7.29
C GLY A 91 18.99 -1.47 6.12
N ILE A 92 18.53 -1.19 4.90
CA ILE A 92 19.31 -1.29 3.66
C ILE A 92 19.87 0.10 3.29
N THR A 93 21.02 0.13 2.62
CA THR A 93 21.59 1.36 2.05
C THR A 93 21.53 1.31 0.52
N PRO A 94 21.54 2.45 -0.20
CA PRO A 94 21.49 2.44 -1.66
C PRO A 94 22.65 1.67 -2.30
N ASN A 95 23.83 1.67 -1.67
CA ASN A 95 24.99 0.95 -2.16
C ASN A 95 24.81 -0.58 -2.08
N ALA A 96 24.09 -1.08 -1.09
CA ALA A 96 23.80 -2.52 -0.97
C ALA A 96 22.83 -3.02 -2.06
N LEU A 97 22.10 -2.11 -2.72
CA LEU A 97 21.15 -2.44 -3.79
C LEU A 97 21.78 -2.44 -5.19
N LYS A 98 23.06 -2.04 -5.32
CA LYS A 98 23.78 -2.09 -6.59
C LYS A 98 24.31 -3.49 -6.83
N THR A 99 23.69 -4.21 -7.77
CA THR A 99 24.09 -5.57 -8.18
C THR A 99 24.48 -5.61 -9.65
N GLU A 100 25.25 -6.63 -10.06
CA GLU A 100 25.75 -6.75 -11.44
C GLU A 100 24.63 -6.94 -12.49
N ASN A 101 23.51 -7.58 -12.11
CA ASN A 101 22.36 -7.86 -12.98
C ASN A 101 21.15 -6.98 -12.66
N ILE A 102 21.39 -5.68 -12.47
CA ILE A 102 20.32 -4.73 -12.15
C ILE A 102 19.49 -4.37 -13.39
N GLN A 103 18.16 -4.38 -13.26
CA GLN A 103 17.27 -3.91 -14.32
C GLN A 103 17.55 -2.43 -14.64
N ARG A 104 17.59 -2.08 -15.93
CA ARG A 104 17.93 -0.71 -16.38
C ARG A 104 17.06 0.37 -15.72
N ARG A 105 15.74 0.14 -15.57
CA ARG A 105 14.83 1.07 -14.90
C ARG A 105 15.25 1.32 -13.45
N PHE A 106 15.53 0.24 -12.71
CA PHE A 106 15.94 0.33 -11.32
C PHE A 106 17.30 1.02 -11.16
N SER A 107 18.26 0.74 -12.06
CA SER A 107 19.54 1.47 -12.10
C SER A 107 19.35 2.98 -12.27
N VAL A 108 18.54 3.40 -13.25
CA VAL A 108 18.27 4.84 -13.50
C VAL A 108 17.57 5.48 -12.30
N PHE A 109 16.65 4.74 -11.66
CA PHE A 109 16.03 5.20 -10.42
C PHE A 109 17.07 5.40 -9.31
N LEU A 110 17.97 4.45 -9.09
CA LEU A 110 19.02 4.55 -8.08
C LEU A 110 20.01 5.69 -8.34
N ASP A 111 20.28 6.02 -9.61
CA ASP A 111 21.14 7.17 -9.97
C ASP A 111 20.54 8.51 -9.50
N VAL A 112 19.20 8.61 -9.45
CA VAL A 112 18.49 9.78 -8.92
C VAL A 112 18.28 9.68 -7.41
N PHE A 113 17.90 8.50 -6.91
CA PHE A 113 17.59 8.27 -5.51
C PHE A 113 18.81 8.39 -4.61
N SER A 114 19.97 7.83 -5.01
CA SER A 114 21.15 7.77 -4.13
C SER A 114 21.65 9.16 -3.71
N PRO A 115 21.83 10.14 -4.62
CA PRO A 115 22.21 11.50 -4.22
C PRO A 115 21.18 12.17 -3.30
N LEU A 116 19.87 11.94 -3.53
CA LEU A 116 18.80 12.46 -2.68
C LEU A 116 18.86 11.85 -1.28
N TYR A 117 19.06 10.54 -1.17
CA TYR A 117 19.25 9.85 0.09
C TYR A 117 20.44 10.43 0.88
N PHE A 118 21.62 10.54 0.26
CA PHE A 118 22.79 11.07 0.97
C PHE A 118 22.61 12.53 1.40
N ALA A 119 21.95 13.36 0.58
CA ALA A 119 21.60 14.73 0.95
C ALA A 119 20.59 14.77 2.12
N TYR A 120 19.61 13.86 2.12
CA TYR A 120 18.64 13.71 3.21
C TYR A 120 19.32 13.32 4.52
N GLU A 121 20.14 12.26 4.52
CA GLU A 121 20.92 11.82 5.69
C GLU A 121 21.86 12.92 6.19
N GLN A 122 22.51 13.66 5.28
CA GLN A 122 23.35 14.80 5.65
C GLN A 122 22.51 15.90 6.32
N LYS A 123 21.32 16.19 5.80
CA LYS A 123 20.42 17.18 6.38
C LYS A 123 20.01 16.78 7.80
N LEU A 124 19.60 15.52 8.00
CA LEU A 124 19.25 14.97 9.31
C LEU A 124 20.41 15.13 10.30
N LYS A 125 21.63 14.78 9.88
CA LYS A 125 22.83 14.94 10.70
C LYS A 125 23.13 16.40 11.06
N GLN A 126 23.01 17.31 10.10
CA GLN A 126 23.25 18.75 10.32
C GLN A 126 22.23 19.37 11.28
N THR A 127 20.98 18.91 11.25
CA THR A 127 19.92 19.38 12.15
C THR A 127 19.85 18.61 13.46
N ASN A 128 20.74 17.63 13.68
CA ASN A 128 20.72 16.73 14.84
C ASN A 128 19.34 16.07 15.06
N THR A 129 18.72 15.64 13.96
CA THR A 129 17.42 14.96 13.94
C THR A 129 17.56 13.57 13.36
N ILE A 130 16.62 12.68 13.70
CA ILE A 130 16.51 11.33 13.15
C ILE A 130 15.07 11.07 12.72
N ASP A 131 14.85 10.20 11.74
CA ASP A 131 13.50 9.81 11.34
C ASP A 131 12.96 8.59 12.10
N PHE A 132 11.72 8.19 11.82
CA PHE A 132 11.08 7.07 12.50
C PHE A 132 11.80 5.73 12.31
N ASN A 133 12.39 5.48 11.15
CA ASN A 133 13.13 4.24 10.89
C ASN A 133 14.51 4.29 11.54
N ASP A 134 15.14 5.46 11.59
CA ASP A 134 16.41 5.66 12.29
C ASP A 134 16.30 5.34 13.78
N ILE A 135 15.17 5.64 14.43
CA ILE A 135 14.96 5.29 15.84
C ILE A 135 15.17 3.79 16.04
N VAL A 136 14.58 2.95 15.18
CA VAL A 136 14.67 1.48 15.27
C VAL A 136 16.08 1.00 14.86
N ASN A 137 16.61 1.53 13.77
CA ASN A 137 17.93 1.13 13.25
C ASN A 137 19.06 1.49 14.22
N HIS A 138 19.04 2.70 14.78
CA HIS A 138 20.02 3.13 15.79
C HIS A 138 19.88 2.32 17.08
N ALA A 139 18.66 2.04 17.54
CA ALA A 139 18.46 1.17 18.71
C ALA A 139 19.07 -0.22 18.48
N SER A 140 18.78 -0.86 17.34
CA SER A 140 19.39 -2.14 16.96
C SER A 140 20.93 -2.04 16.93
N HIS A 141 21.48 -0.99 16.33
CA HIS A 141 22.92 -0.77 16.26
C HIS A 141 23.55 -0.59 17.66
N TYR A 142 22.94 0.17 18.56
CA TYR A 142 23.45 0.38 19.92
C TYR A 142 23.44 -0.89 20.77
N ILE A 143 22.43 -1.74 20.60
CA ILE A 143 22.39 -3.06 21.24
C ILE A 143 23.52 -3.94 20.69
N LYS A 144 23.63 -4.04 19.35
CA LYS A 144 24.66 -4.88 18.68
C LYS A 144 26.09 -4.47 19.02
N THR A 145 26.34 -3.17 19.16
CA THR A 145 27.69 -2.63 19.47
C THR A 145 27.99 -2.56 20.97
N GLY A 146 27.06 -2.97 21.83
CA GLY A 146 27.25 -2.91 23.28
C GLY A 146 27.22 -1.50 23.87
N LYS A 147 26.79 -0.48 23.09
CA LYS A 147 26.48 0.86 23.63
C LYS A 147 25.26 0.85 24.54
N TYR A 148 24.37 -0.13 24.35
CA TYR A 148 23.23 -0.40 25.22
C TYR A 148 23.38 -1.80 25.83
N GLN A 149 23.56 -1.88 27.16
CA GLN A 149 23.93 -3.12 27.86
C GLN A 149 22.87 -3.62 28.83
N LYS A 150 21.65 -3.08 28.80
CA LYS A 150 20.60 -3.56 29.69
C LYS A 150 20.09 -4.91 29.20
N THR A 151 19.97 -5.85 30.13
CA THR A 151 19.45 -7.19 29.87
C THR A 151 18.02 -7.31 30.36
N TYR A 152 17.16 -7.93 29.56
CA TYR A 152 15.78 -8.22 29.92
C TYR A 152 15.61 -9.70 30.22
N LYS A 153 14.87 -10.04 31.28
CA LYS A 153 14.48 -11.43 31.56
C LYS A 153 13.35 -11.91 30.64
N TYR A 154 12.44 -11.00 30.32
CA TYR A 154 11.25 -11.25 29.50
C TYR A 154 11.11 -10.17 28.44
N ILE A 155 10.78 -10.57 27.21
CA ILE A 155 10.49 -9.69 26.10
C ILE A 155 9.11 -10.11 25.57
N LEU A 156 8.15 -9.20 25.64
CA LEU A 156 6.78 -9.40 25.18
C LEU A 156 6.58 -8.58 23.91
N VAL A 157 6.11 -9.21 22.84
CA VAL A 157 5.83 -8.55 21.57
C VAL A 157 4.40 -8.88 21.15
N ASP A 158 3.57 -7.86 21.05
CA ASP A 158 2.21 -7.98 20.51
C ASP A 158 2.20 -7.57 19.03
N GLU A 159 1.14 -7.94 18.29
CA GLU A 159 0.98 -7.68 16.86
C GLU A 159 2.19 -8.13 16.02
N PHE A 160 2.75 -9.29 16.35
CA PHE A 160 4.01 -9.80 15.77
C PHE A 160 3.96 -9.98 14.25
N GLN A 161 2.77 -10.12 13.66
CA GLN A 161 2.61 -10.19 12.20
C GLN A 161 3.02 -8.88 11.49
N ASP A 162 2.99 -7.73 12.18
CA ASP A 162 3.30 -6.42 11.60
C ASP A 162 4.79 -6.06 11.74
N MET A 163 5.62 -7.02 12.15
CA MET A 163 7.07 -6.84 12.26
C MET A 163 7.69 -6.50 10.91
N SER A 164 8.49 -5.43 10.88
CA SER A 164 9.40 -5.14 9.77
C SER A 164 10.78 -5.74 10.03
N GLN A 165 11.60 -5.83 8.99
CA GLN A 165 12.97 -6.34 9.08
C GLN A 165 13.83 -5.56 10.08
N GLY A 166 13.72 -4.23 10.13
CA GLY A 166 14.42 -3.40 11.11
C GLY A 166 13.99 -3.69 12.57
N ARG A 167 12.68 -3.86 12.80
CA ARG A 167 12.16 -4.24 14.14
C ARG A 167 12.61 -5.64 14.53
N PHE A 168 12.61 -6.57 13.58
CA PHE A 168 13.13 -7.92 13.79
C PHE A 168 14.62 -7.90 14.13
N ALA A 169 15.43 -7.12 13.40
CA ALA A 169 16.86 -6.98 13.67
C ALA A 169 17.15 -6.35 15.05
N MET A 170 16.27 -5.48 15.55
CA MET A 170 16.33 -4.97 16.93
C MET A 170 16.00 -6.07 17.94
N LEU A 171 14.92 -6.82 17.72
CA LEU A 171 14.51 -7.92 18.60
C LEU A 171 15.56 -9.05 18.68
N ASP A 172 16.11 -9.43 17.53
CA ASP A 172 17.20 -10.39 17.42
C ASP A 172 18.45 -9.90 18.19
N ALA A 173 18.79 -8.61 18.08
CA ALA A 173 19.89 -8.03 18.85
C ALA A 173 19.67 -8.13 20.37
N LEU A 174 18.45 -7.84 20.85
CA LEU A 174 18.08 -8.01 22.27
C LEU A 174 18.22 -9.47 22.71
N LYS A 175 17.74 -10.40 21.87
CA LYS A 175 17.80 -11.84 22.16
C LYS A 175 19.24 -12.35 22.20
N LYS A 176 20.12 -11.86 21.31
CA LYS A 176 21.55 -12.20 21.29
C LYS A 176 22.32 -11.59 22.45
N ALA A 177 21.97 -10.38 22.88
CA ALA A 177 22.57 -9.74 24.06
C ALA A 177 22.24 -10.48 25.36
N ASN A 178 21.08 -11.16 25.44
CA ASN A 178 20.75 -12.08 26.53
C ASN A 178 20.05 -13.35 26.01
N PRO A 179 20.82 -14.41 25.66
CA PRO A 179 20.25 -15.68 25.19
C PRO A 179 19.32 -16.35 26.20
N GLY A 180 19.42 -16.02 27.50
CA GLY A 180 18.51 -16.51 28.54
C GLY A 180 17.15 -15.82 28.59
N ALA A 181 16.98 -14.66 27.92
CA ALA A 181 15.71 -13.92 27.90
C ALA A 181 14.58 -14.77 27.30
N LYS A 182 13.41 -14.76 27.94
CA LYS A 182 12.20 -15.42 27.41
C LYS A 182 11.48 -14.46 26.47
N LEU A 183 11.31 -14.88 25.21
CA LEU A 183 10.54 -14.15 24.21
C LEU A 183 9.12 -14.74 24.16
N TYR A 184 8.12 -13.88 24.32
CA TYR A 184 6.72 -14.22 24.13
C TYR A 184 6.15 -13.28 23.06
N ALA A 185 5.65 -13.87 21.98
CA ALA A 185 5.12 -13.13 20.84
C ALA A 185 3.66 -13.54 20.58
N VAL A 186 2.82 -12.55 20.33
CA VAL A 186 1.41 -12.73 19.93
C VAL A 186 1.21 -12.08 18.59
N GLY A 187 0.51 -12.75 17.68
CA GLY A 187 0.17 -12.17 16.38
C GLY A 187 -0.80 -13.02 15.59
N ASP A 188 -1.41 -12.41 14.58
CA ASP A 188 -2.37 -13.03 13.67
C ASP A 188 -2.03 -12.68 12.22
N ASP A 189 -1.47 -13.63 11.49
CA ASP A 189 -1.09 -13.51 10.09
C ASP A 189 -2.27 -13.18 9.16
N TRP A 190 -3.51 -13.49 9.57
CA TRP A 190 -4.72 -13.12 8.83
C TRP A 190 -4.98 -11.61 8.83
N GLN A 191 -4.37 -10.87 9.78
CA GLN A 191 -4.52 -9.42 9.92
C GLN A 191 -3.29 -8.63 9.47
N SER A 192 -2.26 -9.26 8.87
CA SER A 192 -1.05 -8.57 8.39
C SER A 192 -1.35 -7.70 7.16
N VAL A 193 -1.49 -6.38 7.35
CA VAL A 193 -1.93 -5.43 6.31
C VAL A 193 -1.01 -4.21 6.18
N TYR A 194 0.21 -4.27 6.71
CA TYR A 194 1.16 -3.14 6.70
C TYR A 194 2.40 -3.42 5.84
N ARG A 195 2.28 -4.23 4.78
CA ARG A 195 3.43 -4.54 3.90
C ARG A 195 3.98 -3.29 3.23
N PHE A 196 3.10 -2.36 2.87
CA PHE A 196 3.50 -1.05 2.34
C PHE A 196 4.36 -0.22 3.31
N ASN A 197 4.39 -0.55 4.61
CA ASN A 197 5.29 0.02 5.63
C ASN A 197 6.52 -0.86 5.92
N GLY A 198 6.74 -1.91 5.13
CA GLY A 198 7.83 -2.86 5.27
C GLY A 198 7.57 -4.00 6.25
N SER A 199 6.33 -4.21 6.70
CA SER A 199 5.99 -5.41 7.48
C SER A 199 6.12 -6.66 6.64
N ASP A 200 6.65 -7.71 7.25
CA ASP A 200 6.96 -8.98 6.59
C ASP A 200 6.32 -10.13 7.38
N VAL A 201 5.20 -10.62 6.83
CA VAL A 201 4.42 -11.72 7.42
C VAL A 201 5.21 -13.03 7.48
N SER A 202 6.29 -13.19 6.71
CA SER A 202 7.13 -14.38 6.79
C SER A 202 7.86 -14.47 8.14
N ILE A 203 8.04 -13.34 8.85
CA ILE A 203 8.70 -13.28 10.15
C ILE A 203 7.90 -14.06 11.20
N ILE A 204 6.57 -13.90 11.22
CA ILE A 204 5.71 -14.68 12.12
C ILE A 204 5.65 -16.15 11.71
N ALA A 205 5.59 -16.44 10.41
CA ALA A 205 5.55 -17.82 9.91
C ALA A 205 6.82 -18.62 10.24
N LYS A 206 7.98 -17.96 10.20
CA LYS A 206 9.30 -18.56 10.46
C LYS A 206 9.81 -18.32 11.88
N PHE A 207 8.93 -18.00 12.84
CA PHE A 207 9.32 -17.66 14.21
C PHE A 207 10.26 -18.68 14.85
N ARG A 208 9.94 -19.97 14.70
CA ARG A 208 10.74 -21.08 15.25
C ARG A 208 12.13 -21.17 14.62
N GLU A 209 12.27 -20.84 13.34
CA GLU A 209 13.56 -20.81 12.64
C GLU A 209 14.44 -19.68 13.18
N TYR A 210 13.85 -18.52 13.47
CA TYR A 210 14.59 -17.36 13.95
C TYR A 210 14.96 -17.41 15.45
N PHE A 211 14.06 -17.92 16.31
CA PHE A 211 14.23 -17.86 17.76
C PHE A 211 14.44 -19.23 18.42
N GLY A 212 14.50 -20.31 17.63
CA GLY A 212 14.77 -21.66 18.10
C GLY A 212 13.56 -22.35 18.73
N ALA A 213 13.82 -23.27 19.66
CA ALA A 213 12.78 -24.07 20.33
C ALA A 213 11.70 -23.18 20.95
N THR A 214 10.47 -23.33 20.47
CA THR A 214 9.34 -22.45 20.78
C THR A 214 8.10 -23.29 21.07
N ALA A 215 7.39 -22.98 22.14
CA ALA A 215 6.04 -23.49 22.36
C ALA A 215 5.04 -22.67 21.53
N PHE A 216 4.29 -23.32 20.64
CA PHE A 216 3.31 -22.67 19.79
C PHE A 216 1.90 -23.00 20.29
N ASN A 217 1.19 -21.98 20.76
CA ASN A 217 -0.17 -22.11 21.29
C ASN A 217 -1.12 -21.27 20.45
N GLN A 218 -2.27 -21.84 20.08
CA GLN A 218 -3.27 -21.15 19.28
C GLN A 218 -4.47 -20.78 20.14
N ILE A 219 -4.96 -19.54 19.98
CA ILE A 219 -6.25 -19.11 20.51
C ILE A 219 -7.27 -19.31 19.38
N LEU A 220 -8.02 -20.41 19.46
CA LEU A 220 -8.96 -20.83 18.41
C LEU A 220 -10.39 -20.36 18.65
N GLN A 221 -10.72 -19.88 19.85
CA GLN A 221 -12.05 -19.36 20.13
C GLN A 221 -12.05 -17.84 20.07
N THR A 222 -12.92 -17.27 19.23
CA THR A 222 -13.20 -15.84 19.19
C THR A 222 -14.48 -15.53 19.96
N TYR A 223 -14.47 -14.40 20.66
CA TYR A 223 -15.65 -13.84 21.34
C TYR A 223 -16.10 -12.54 20.67
N ARG A 224 -15.54 -12.22 19.50
CA ARG A 224 -15.73 -10.93 18.85
C ARG A 224 -17.03 -10.90 18.03
N PHE A 225 -17.28 -11.91 17.24
CA PHE A 225 -18.35 -11.92 16.24
C PHE A 225 -19.03 -13.27 16.16
N ASN A 226 -20.23 -13.30 15.59
CA ASN A 226 -21.04 -14.49 15.49
C ASN A 226 -20.46 -15.56 14.55
N THR A 227 -21.07 -16.75 14.59
CA THR A 227 -20.72 -17.92 13.78
C THR A 227 -20.75 -17.65 12.28
N GLU A 228 -21.73 -16.89 11.76
CA GLU A 228 -21.82 -16.59 10.33
C GLU A 228 -20.70 -15.65 9.85
N ILE A 229 -20.39 -14.58 10.58
CA ILE A 229 -19.22 -13.72 10.31
C ILE A 229 -17.94 -14.55 10.35
N LEU A 230 -17.82 -15.47 11.31
CA LEU A 230 -16.67 -16.36 11.42
C LEU A 230 -16.52 -17.25 10.20
N GLU A 231 -17.58 -17.94 9.78
CA GLU A 231 -17.55 -18.89 8.67
C GLU A 231 -17.18 -18.20 7.36
N VAL A 232 -17.88 -17.12 7.00
CA VAL A 232 -17.63 -16.37 5.76
C VAL A 232 -16.22 -15.78 5.77
N SER A 233 -15.83 -15.09 6.86
CA SER A 233 -14.51 -14.45 6.93
C SER A 233 -13.36 -15.45 6.94
N SER A 234 -13.50 -16.57 7.66
CA SER A 234 -12.48 -17.62 7.75
C SER A 234 -12.33 -18.40 6.45
N SER A 235 -13.43 -18.71 5.76
CA SER A 235 -13.41 -19.37 4.46
C SER A 235 -12.78 -18.45 3.40
N PHE A 236 -13.19 -17.18 3.39
CA PHE A 236 -12.64 -16.19 2.48
C PHE A 236 -11.12 -16.05 2.65
N ILE A 237 -10.62 -15.83 3.88
CA ILE A 237 -9.21 -15.53 4.10
C ILE A 237 -8.29 -16.73 3.84
N GLN A 238 -8.73 -17.94 4.21
CA GLN A 238 -7.94 -19.18 4.08
C GLN A 238 -7.70 -19.63 2.64
N LYS A 239 -8.33 -19.01 1.64
CA LYS A 239 -7.95 -19.19 0.23
C LYS A 239 -6.55 -18.66 -0.07
N ASN A 240 -6.02 -17.75 0.76
CA ASN A 240 -4.63 -17.34 0.70
C ASN A 240 -3.73 -18.46 1.25
N PRO A 241 -2.97 -19.18 0.40
CA PRO A 241 -2.23 -20.37 0.81
C PRO A 241 -1.03 -20.07 1.71
N GLY A 242 -0.55 -18.82 1.73
CA GLY A 242 0.60 -18.41 2.55
C GLY A 242 0.29 -18.22 4.03
N GLN A 243 -0.95 -18.46 4.45
CA GLN A 243 -1.38 -18.24 5.84
C GLN A 243 -1.30 -19.49 6.70
N ILE A 244 -1.08 -19.27 7.99
CA ILE A 244 -1.19 -20.30 9.02
C ILE A 244 -2.65 -20.75 9.08
N ARG A 245 -2.88 -22.03 8.75
CA ARG A 245 -4.22 -22.63 8.83
C ARG A 245 -4.65 -22.76 10.28
N LYS A 246 -5.86 -22.28 10.57
CA LYS A 246 -6.49 -22.37 11.89
C LYS A 246 -8.00 -22.48 11.73
N LYS A 247 -8.62 -23.31 12.57
CA LYS A 247 -10.07 -23.48 12.63
C LYS A 247 -10.59 -22.72 13.84
N LEU A 248 -11.23 -21.58 13.60
CA LEU A 248 -11.80 -20.77 14.66
C LEU A 248 -13.18 -21.29 15.06
N SER A 249 -13.60 -20.99 16.29
CA SER A 249 -14.96 -21.18 16.79
C SER A 249 -15.48 -19.91 17.46
N SER A 250 -16.79 -19.69 17.42
CA SER A 250 -17.47 -18.62 18.14
C SER A 250 -18.61 -19.21 18.96
N PRO A 251 -18.80 -18.80 20.24
CA PRO A 251 -19.95 -19.20 21.04
C PRO A 251 -21.19 -18.32 20.76
N ILE A 252 -21.10 -17.34 19.85
CA ILE A 252 -22.16 -16.38 19.56
C ILE A 252 -22.87 -16.84 18.28
N ASP A 253 -24.13 -17.26 18.39
CA ASP A 253 -24.95 -17.54 17.22
C ASP A 253 -25.52 -16.26 16.59
N SER A 254 -25.78 -16.31 15.28
CA SER A 254 -26.47 -15.24 14.57
C SER A 254 -27.95 -15.61 14.42
N PRO A 255 -28.89 -14.96 15.14
CA PRO A 255 -30.32 -15.25 14.99
C PRO A 255 -30.91 -14.71 13.68
N LEU A 256 -30.19 -13.81 13.01
CA LEU A 256 -30.53 -13.19 11.73
C LEU A 256 -29.30 -13.25 10.81
N PRO A 257 -29.47 -13.15 9.48
CA PRO A 257 -28.34 -13.07 8.55
C PRO A 257 -27.36 -11.96 8.95
N ALA A 258 -26.10 -12.35 9.16
CA ALA A 258 -25.02 -11.46 9.54
C ALA A 258 -24.40 -10.73 8.36
N PHE A 259 -24.68 -11.14 7.11
CA PHE A 259 -24.31 -10.40 5.90
C PHE A 259 -25.52 -9.93 5.12
N GLN A 260 -25.41 -8.71 4.59
CA GLN A 260 -26.40 -8.16 3.67
C GLN A 260 -25.70 -7.41 2.54
N LEU A 261 -26.10 -7.74 1.31
CA LEU A 261 -25.58 -7.13 0.10
C LEU A 261 -26.44 -5.93 -0.31
N ILE A 262 -25.80 -4.80 -0.59
CA ILE A 262 -26.45 -3.55 -0.96
C ILE A 262 -26.01 -3.16 -2.38
N PRO A 263 -26.69 -3.68 -3.43
CA PRO A 263 -26.41 -3.31 -4.81
C PRO A 263 -26.84 -1.86 -5.09
N MET A 264 -25.90 -1.06 -5.58
CA MET A 264 -26.10 0.33 -5.96
C MET A 264 -26.16 0.47 -7.49
N GLN A 265 -27.11 1.28 -7.98
CA GLN A 265 -27.28 1.57 -9.40
C GLN A 265 -26.88 3.02 -9.72
N TYR A 266 -25.66 3.21 -10.22
CA TYR A 266 -25.14 4.55 -10.55
C TYR A 266 -25.25 4.92 -12.04
N LYS A 267 -26.01 4.17 -12.84
CA LYS A 267 -26.05 4.35 -14.30
C LYS A 267 -26.52 5.75 -14.67
N GLY A 268 -25.70 6.49 -15.41
CA GLY A 268 -26.05 7.82 -15.90
C GLY A 268 -26.01 8.91 -14.83
N MET A 269 -25.66 8.56 -13.59
CA MET A 269 -25.57 9.52 -12.49
C MET A 269 -24.23 10.27 -12.53
N LYS A 270 -24.29 11.57 -12.29
CA LYS A 270 -23.09 12.36 -11.98
C LYS A 270 -22.62 12.04 -10.56
N LYS A 271 -21.36 12.35 -10.26
CA LYS A 271 -20.77 12.10 -8.93
C LYS A 271 -21.63 12.59 -7.75
N PRO A 272 -22.20 13.82 -7.75
CA PRO A 272 -23.05 14.27 -6.65
C PRO A 272 -24.32 13.44 -6.47
N GLU A 273 -24.95 12.98 -7.56
CA GLU A 273 -26.14 12.13 -7.54
C GLU A 273 -25.80 10.73 -7.00
N ALA A 274 -24.67 10.16 -7.42
CA ALA A 274 -24.19 8.88 -6.91
C ALA A 274 -23.83 8.96 -5.41
N ASP A 275 -23.23 10.06 -4.97
CA ASP A 275 -22.91 10.31 -3.56
C ASP A 275 -24.17 10.48 -2.71
N GLN A 276 -25.21 11.13 -3.24
CA GLN A 276 -26.51 11.27 -2.60
C GLN A 276 -27.24 9.93 -2.48
N SER A 277 -27.32 9.15 -3.56
CA SER A 277 -27.90 7.80 -3.54
C SER A 277 -27.20 6.89 -2.53
N ARG A 278 -25.87 7.00 -2.40
CA ARG A 278 -25.11 6.29 -1.36
C ARG A 278 -25.51 6.72 0.04
N LEU A 279 -25.70 8.02 0.28
CA LEU A 279 -26.11 8.54 1.58
C LEU A 279 -27.50 8.05 1.97
N GLU A 280 -28.44 8.01 1.03
CA GLU A 280 -29.79 7.47 1.20
C GLU A 280 -29.77 5.97 1.55
N ALA A 281 -28.91 5.20 0.87
CA ALA A 281 -28.69 3.79 1.18
C ALA A 281 -28.17 3.59 2.61
N ILE A 282 -27.17 4.37 3.03
CA ILE A 282 -26.67 4.36 4.41
C ILE A 282 -27.80 4.72 5.38
N GLU A 283 -28.57 5.76 5.09
CA GLU A 283 -29.67 6.18 5.95
C GLU A 283 -30.73 5.08 6.14
N LYS A 284 -31.08 4.34 5.09
CA LYS A 284 -32.02 3.21 5.17
C LYS A 284 -31.49 2.12 6.10
N ILE A 285 -30.19 1.78 6.00
CA ILE A 285 -29.53 0.83 6.91
C ILE A 285 -29.58 1.33 8.36
N LEU A 286 -29.30 2.62 8.59
CA LEU A 286 -29.38 3.21 9.93
C LEU A 286 -30.80 3.18 10.50
N LYS A 287 -31.81 3.39 9.66
CA LYS A 287 -33.22 3.25 10.04
C LYS A 287 -33.54 1.83 10.47
N GLU A 288 -33.12 0.82 9.70
CA GLU A 288 -33.26 -0.60 10.05
C GLU A 288 -32.60 -0.89 11.41
N ILE A 289 -31.33 -0.51 11.60
CA ILE A 289 -30.61 -0.73 12.87
C ILE A 289 -31.32 -0.04 14.04
N SER A 290 -31.84 1.18 13.83
CA SER A 290 -32.53 1.93 14.88
C SER A 290 -33.86 1.30 15.32
N THR A 291 -34.52 0.53 14.44
CA THR A 291 -35.80 -0.12 14.77
C THR A 291 -35.66 -1.33 15.71
N TYR A 292 -34.48 -1.94 15.78
CA TYR A 292 -34.23 -3.09 16.65
C TYR A 292 -34.03 -2.74 18.14
N ASN A 293 -34.39 -1.52 18.59
CA ASN A 293 -34.18 -1.02 19.96
C ASN A 293 -32.72 -1.09 20.46
N ASN A 294 -31.75 -1.19 19.56
CA ASN A 294 -30.33 -1.25 19.90
C ASN A 294 -29.75 0.15 20.15
N ILE A 295 -30.24 0.80 21.21
CA ILE A 295 -29.80 2.11 21.68
C ILE A 295 -28.28 2.04 21.95
N ASN A 296 -27.53 3.04 21.47
CA ASN A 296 -26.08 3.19 21.61
C ASN A 296 -25.19 2.23 20.79
N SER A 297 -25.73 1.54 19.79
CA SER A 297 -24.92 0.71 18.88
C SER A 297 -23.82 1.53 18.21
N HIS A 298 -22.63 0.93 18.10
CA HIS A 298 -21.51 1.50 17.35
C HIS A 298 -21.54 0.97 15.91
N ILE A 299 -21.62 1.89 14.95
CA ILE A 299 -21.61 1.58 13.53
C ILE A 299 -20.38 2.19 12.87
N PHE A 300 -19.58 1.33 12.25
CA PHE A 300 -18.49 1.75 11.40
C PHE A 300 -18.94 1.84 9.95
N ILE A 301 -18.66 2.97 9.32
CA ILE A 301 -18.67 3.11 7.86
C ILE A 301 -17.23 2.94 7.40
N ILE A 302 -16.95 1.88 6.64
CA ILE A 302 -15.60 1.48 6.27
C ILE A 302 -15.40 1.66 4.77
N GLY A 303 -14.42 2.48 4.37
CA GLY A 303 -13.98 2.61 2.97
C GLY A 303 -12.56 2.10 2.77
N ARG A 304 -12.15 1.84 1.53
CA ARG A 304 -10.74 1.50 1.24
C ARG A 304 -9.81 2.71 1.42
N TYR A 305 -10.31 3.89 1.08
CA TYR A 305 -9.59 5.16 1.06
C TYR A 305 -10.30 6.25 1.85
N GLN A 306 -9.55 7.26 2.28
CA GLN A 306 -10.11 8.40 3.02
C GLN A 306 -11.15 9.18 2.20
N HIS A 307 -10.98 9.25 0.87
CA HIS A 307 -11.93 9.93 -0.02
C HIS A 307 -13.27 9.19 -0.17
N ASN A 308 -13.40 7.94 0.33
CA ASN A 308 -14.69 7.24 0.40
C ASN A 308 -15.56 7.73 1.57
N ARG A 309 -15.03 8.59 2.45
CA ARG A 309 -15.80 9.14 3.57
C ARG A 309 -17.05 9.88 3.05
N PRO A 310 -18.26 9.50 3.46
CA PRO A 310 -19.46 10.21 3.05
C PRO A 310 -19.45 11.65 3.59
N MET A 311 -19.58 12.64 2.70
CA MET A 311 -19.64 14.05 3.08
C MET A 311 -20.85 14.36 3.99
N GLY A 312 -21.95 13.63 3.81
CA GLY A 312 -23.16 13.73 4.63
C GLY A 312 -23.08 13.04 5.99
N LEU A 313 -21.95 12.43 6.37
CA LEU A 313 -21.83 11.73 7.66
C LEU A 313 -22.18 12.61 8.89
N PRO A 314 -21.76 13.89 8.99
CA PRO A 314 -22.15 14.75 10.11
C PRO A 314 -23.67 14.99 10.19
N ILE A 315 -24.37 14.96 9.06
CA ILE A 315 -25.83 15.10 9.01
C ILE A 315 -26.48 13.85 9.58
N LEU A 316 -26.02 12.66 9.17
CA LEU A 316 -26.50 11.39 9.71
C LEU A 316 -26.24 11.26 11.22
N GLN A 317 -25.08 11.70 11.69
CA GLN A 317 -24.76 11.74 13.13
C GLN A 317 -25.75 12.58 13.94
N LYS A 318 -26.18 13.73 13.40
CA LYS A 318 -27.20 14.58 14.05
C LYS A 318 -28.60 13.96 13.97
N LYS A 319 -28.93 13.29 12.87
CA LYS A 319 -30.24 12.66 12.64
C LYS A 319 -30.46 11.41 13.48
N TYR A 320 -29.40 10.66 13.77
CA TYR A 320 -29.42 9.43 14.57
C TYR A 320 -28.53 9.57 15.83
N PRO A 321 -28.88 10.46 16.78
CA PRO A 321 -28.03 10.75 17.94
C PRO A 321 -27.85 9.56 18.89
N ASN A 322 -28.76 8.58 18.82
CA ASN A 322 -28.70 7.35 19.62
C ASN A 322 -27.76 6.29 19.02
N LEU A 323 -27.19 6.53 17.82
CA LEU A 323 -26.23 5.66 17.16
C LEU A 323 -24.85 6.31 17.15
N ARG A 324 -23.81 5.54 17.49
CA ARG A 324 -22.42 6.04 17.42
C ARG A 324 -21.88 5.74 16.03
N LEU A 325 -21.86 6.75 15.16
CA LEU A 325 -21.38 6.62 13.79
C LEU A 325 -19.94 7.12 13.65
N SER A 326 -19.05 6.30 13.10
CA SER A 326 -17.70 6.74 12.72
C SER A 326 -17.27 6.19 11.36
N PHE A 327 -16.46 6.97 10.64
CA PHE A 327 -15.84 6.52 9.40
C PHE A 327 -14.41 6.07 9.66
N HIS A 328 -14.03 4.93 9.10
CA HIS A 328 -12.67 4.40 9.11
C HIS A 328 -12.26 3.97 7.70
N THR A 329 -10.98 4.09 7.37
CA THR A 329 -10.44 3.28 6.27
C THR A 329 -10.32 1.83 6.75
N ALA A 330 -10.31 0.85 5.84
CA ALA A 330 -10.12 -0.55 6.20
C ALA A 330 -8.81 -0.78 7.00
N HIS A 331 -7.75 -0.04 6.68
CA HIS A 331 -6.51 -0.05 7.47
C HIS A 331 -6.70 0.62 8.85
N GLY A 332 -7.38 1.77 8.89
CA GLY A 332 -7.62 2.53 10.11
C GLY A 332 -8.67 1.93 11.05
N SER A 333 -9.35 0.85 10.63
CA SER A 333 -10.26 0.09 11.49
C SER A 333 -9.56 -1.07 12.21
N LYS A 334 -8.33 -1.43 11.82
CA LYS A 334 -7.56 -2.50 12.47
C LYS A 334 -7.42 -2.21 13.98
N GLY A 335 -7.60 -3.26 14.78
CA GLY A 335 -7.60 -3.17 16.25
C GLY A 335 -8.89 -2.63 16.88
N LEU A 336 -9.80 -2.03 16.10
CA LEU A 336 -11.09 -1.55 16.57
C LEU A 336 -12.19 -2.61 16.43
N THR A 337 -13.34 -2.36 17.06
CA THR A 337 -14.56 -3.18 16.95
C THR A 337 -15.81 -2.31 16.97
N CYS A 338 -16.86 -2.73 16.27
CA CYS A 338 -18.16 -2.08 16.22
C CYS A 338 -19.27 -3.14 16.24
N ASP A 339 -20.50 -2.75 16.54
CA ASP A 339 -21.63 -3.67 16.53
C ASP A 339 -22.06 -4.00 15.09
N TYR A 340 -22.03 -2.98 14.22
CA TYR A 340 -22.37 -3.08 12.80
C TYR A 340 -21.30 -2.44 11.91
N ALA A 341 -21.00 -3.03 10.75
CA ALA A 341 -20.09 -2.45 9.78
C ALA A 341 -20.79 -2.26 8.42
N ILE A 342 -20.62 -1.09 7.81
CA ILE A 342 -21.08 -0.78 6.45
C ILE A 342 -19.84 -0.55 5.59
N LEU A 343 -19.49 -1.53 4.77
CA LEU A 343 -18.36 -1.43 3.84
C LEU A 343 -18.83 -0.75 2.54
N LEU A 344 -18.15 0.33 2.19
CA LEU A 344 -18.44 1.15 1.02
C LEU A 344 -17.53 0.79 -0.15
N ASN A 345 -18.04 1.03 -1.37
CA ASN A 345 -17.26 0.99 -2.60
C ASN A 345 -16.54 -0.36 -2.82
N LEU A 346 -17.25 -1.46 -2.58
CA LEU A 346 -16.78 -2.81 -2.94
C LEU A 346 -16.96 -3.02 -4.44
N ASP A 347 -16.29 -2.17 -5.21
CA ASP A 347 -16.39 -2.04 -6.67
C ASP A 347 -15.09 -2.52 -7.33
N SER A 348 -15.15 -2.90 -8.61
CA SER A 348 -13.96 -3.11 -9.45
C SER A 348 -13.32 -1.77 -9.88
N GLY A 349 -12.05 -1.80 -10.26
CA GLY A 349 -11.32 -0.66 -10.82
C GLY A 349 -10.17 -0.17 -9.94
N ILE A 350 -9.42 0.81 -10.47
CA ILE A 350 -8.16 1.31 -9.87
C ILE A 350 -8.31 1.63 -8.37
N PHE A 351 -9.34 2.41 -8.00
CA PHE A 351 -9.63 2.79 -6.61
C PHE A 351 -10.72 1.93 -5.95
N GLY A 352 -10.97 0.73 -6.48
CA GLY A 352 -11.90 -0.25 -5.92
C GLY A 352 -11.37 -0.94 -4.67
N PHE A 353 -12.07 -1.98 -4.23
CA PHE A 353 -11.66 -2.85 -3.14
C PHE A 353 -11.90 -4.31 -3.56
N PRO A 354 -10.87 -5.06 -3.99
CA PRO A 354 -9.43 -4.75 -3.89
C PRO A 354 -8.99 -3.62 -4.79
N SER A 355 -7.96 -2.89 -4.36
CA SER A 355 -7.33 -1.90 -5.22
C SER A 355 -6.59 -2.57 -6.38
N GLU A 356 -6.74 -1.99 -7.57
CA GLU A 356 -6.01 -2.36 -8.78
C GLU A 356 -4.89 -1.36 -9.11
N VAL A 357 -4.54 -0.46 -8.17
CA VAL A 357 -3.33 0.37 -8.29
C VAL A 357 -2.13 -0.55 -8.24
N ALA A 358 -1.40 -0.63 -9.36
CA ALA A 358 -0.13 -1.34 -9.41
C ALA A 358 0.96 -0.53 -8.69
N ASP A 359 1.71 -1.20 -7.81
CA ASP A 359 2.94 -0.65 -7.26
C ASP A 359 3.98 -0.44 -8.37
N ASP A 360 4.88 0.53 -8.17
CA ASP A 360 6.00 0.68 -9.08
C ASP A 360 6.95 -0.51 -8.92
N ALA A 361 7.32 -1.17 -10.02
CA ALA A 361 8.23 -2.32 -10.03
C ALA A 361 9.59 -2.08 -9.35
N VAL A 362 9.97 -0.82 -9.14
CA VAL A 362 11.12 -0.43 -8.32
C VAL A 362 10.98 -0.89 -6.86
N LEU A 363 9.76 -0.92 -6.31
CA LEU A 363 9.48 -1.32 -4.93
C LEU A 363 9.64 -2.83 -4.70
N ASP A 364 9.49 -3.65 -5.74
CA ASP A 364 9.63 -5.11 -5.68
C ASP A 364 11.02 -5.55 -5.23
N GLN A 365 12.03 -4.68 -5.36
CA GLN A 365 13.39 -4.94 -4.89
C GLN A 365 13.53 -4.89 -3.36
N LEU A 366 12.56 -4.28 -2.68
CA LEU A 366 12.55 -4.10 -1.22
C LEU A 366 11.43 -4.89 -0.53
N LEU A 367 10.33 -5.14 -1.22
CA LEU A 367 9.20 -5.88 -0.68
C LEU A 367 9.47 -7.38 -0.79
N GLN A 368 9.43 -8.11 0.33
CA GLN A 368 9.50 -9.57 0.30
C GLN A 368 8.23 -10.16 -0.31
N ASP A 369 8.37 -11.32 -0.97
CA ASP A 369 7.31 -12.00 -1.70
C ASP A 369 6.11 -12.26 -0.77
N SER A 370 4.95 -11.66 -1.11
CA SER A 370 3.71 -11.84 -0.35
C SER A 370 3.02 -13.17 -0.65
N GLY A 371 3.69 -14.07 -1.39
CA GLY A 371 3.08 -15.21 -2.03
C GLY A 371 2.43 -14.81 -3.35
N SER A 372 2.45 -15.74 -4.31
CA SER A 372 1.93 -15.58 -5.66
C SER A 372 0.39 -15.53 -5.75
N TYR A 373 -0.30 -15.42 -4.62
CA TYR A 373 -1.76 -15.48 -4.59
C TYR A 373 -2.36 -14.11 -4.85
N GLU A 374 -3.32 -14.07 -5.77
CA GLU A 374 -3.93 -12.84 -6.26
C GLU A 374 -4.53 -12.02 -5.11
N ASN A 375 -4.13 -10.75 -5.01
CA ASN A 375 -4.59 -9.80 -3.98
C ASN A 375 -4.48 -10.31 -2.53
N ALA A 376 -3.48 -11.14 -2.22
CA ALA A 376 -3.26 -11.71 -0.89
C ALA A 376 -3.36 -10.69 0.27
N GLU A 377 -2.80 -9.48 0.09
CA GLU A 377 -2.88 -8.41 1.09
C GLU A 377 -4.25 -7.74 1.16
N GLU A 378 -4.85 -7.40 0.03
CA GLU A 378 -6.20 -6.81 0.00
C GLU A 378 -7.24 -7.80 0.55
N ARG A 379 -7.02 -9.12 0.45
CA ARG A 379 -7.84 -10.15 1.11
C ARG A 379 -7.72 -10.10 2.63
N ARG A 380 -6.50 -9.95 3.17
CA ARG A 380 -6.29 -9.70 4.62
C ARG A 380 -6.95 -8.40 5.05
N LEU A 381 -6.88 -7.37 4.23
CA LEU A 381 -7.54 -6.09 4.49
C LEU A 381 -9.06 -6.21 4.51
N PHE A 382 -9.64 -6.96 3.57
CA PHE A 382 -11.07 -7.25 3.54
C PHE A 382 -11.50 -8.07 4.76
N TYR A 383 -10.73 -9.10 5.12
CA TYR A 383 -10.90 -9.87 6.35
C TYR A 383 -10.89 -8.95 7.59
N VAL A 384 -9.91 -8.04 7.69
CA VAL A 384 -9.86 -7.04 8.77
C VAL A 384 -11.15 -6.22 8.77
N ALA A 385 -11.58 -5.69 7.63
CA ALA A 385 -12.76 -4.83 7.54
C ALA A 385 -14.07 -5.52 7.98
N ILE A 386 -14.34 -6.74 7.50
CA ILE A 386 -15.58 -7.47 7.83
C ILE A 386 -15.59 -7.98 9.27
N THR A 387 -14.42 -8.35 9.82
CA THR A 387 -14.30 -8.83 11.22
C THR A 387 -14.32 -7.74 12.28
N ARG A 388 -14.56 -6.48 11.88
CA ARG A 388 -14.78 -5.38 12.85
C ARG A 388 -16.16 -5.43 13.47
N ALA A 389 -17.16 -5.90 12.72
CA ALA A 389 -18.54 -6.03 13.18
C ALA A 389 -18.71 -7.19 14.16
N ARG A 390 -19.54 -7.02 15.19
CA ARG A 390 -19.94 -8.11 16.09
C ARG A 390 -21.20 -8.83 15.62
N HIS A 391 -22.14 -8.09 15.03
CA HIS A 391 -23.48 -8.61 14.74
C HIS A 391 -23.78 -8.71 13.24
N LYS A 392 -23.58 -7.64 12.46
CA LYS A 392 -23.95 -7.66 11.03
C LYS A 392 -23.05 -6.74 10.19
N VAL A 393 -22.79 -7.18 8.97
CA VAL A 393 -21.96 -6.52 7.95
C VAL A 393 -22.80 -6.23 6.72
N PHE A 394 -22.85 -4.96 6.32
CA PHE A 394 -23.48 -4.50 5.09
C PHE A 394 -22.40 -4.26 4.04
N LEU A 395 -22.52 -4.90 2.88
CA LEU A 395 -21.54 -4.85 1.81
C LEU A 395 -22.14 -4.08 0.62
N MET A 396 -21.70 -2.85 0.43
CA MET A 396 -22.23 -1.94 -0.59
C MET A 396 -21.34 -1.90 -1.82
N TYR A 397 -21.93 -2.18 -2.99
CA TYR A 397 -21.20 -2.32 -4.25
C TYR A 397 -22.01 -1.81 -5.44
N ASN A 398 -21.33 -1.41 -6.51
CA ASN A 398 -21.93 -1.04 -7.79
C ASN A 398 -22.32 -2.30 -8.55
N GLN A 399 -23.62 -2.46 -8.81
CA GLN A 399 -24.18 -3.66 -9.46
C GLN A 399 -23.58 -3.93 -10.86
N ARG A 400 -23.13 -2.89 -11.57
CA ARG A 400 -22.55 -3.02 -12.92
C ARG A 400 -21.08 -3.38 -12.93
N SER A 401 -20.38 -3.10 -11.83
CA SER A 401 -18.94 -3.28 -11.72
C SER A 401 -18.60 -3.74 -10.30
N PRO A 402 -19.13 -4.91 -9.88
CA PRO A 402 -18.90 -5.43 -8.55
C PRO A 402 -17.42 -5.74 -8.36
N SER A 403 -16.93 -5.58 -7.13
CA SER A 403 -15.64 -6.11 -6.75
C SER A 403 -15.59 -7.62 -6.99
N LYS A 404 -14.42 -8.13 -7.38
CA LYS A 404 -14.18 -9.57 -7.43
C LYS A 404 -14.41 -10.29 -6.10
N PHE A 405 -14.21 -9.62 -4.97
CA PHE A 405 -14.55 -10.19 -3.66
C PHE A 405 -16.05 -10.35 -3.48
N ILE A 406 -16.87 -9.42 -4.00
CA ILE A 406 -18.33 -9.57 -4.00
C ILE A 406 -18.76 -10.70 -4.92
N THR A 407 -18.21 -10.77 -6.14
CA THR A 407 -18.52 -11.85 -7.09
C THR A 407 -18.18 -13.22 -6.52
N GLU A 408 -17.02 -13.35 -5.86
CA GLU A 408 -16.61 -14.57 -5.17
C GLU A 408 -17.58 -14.93 -4.04
N LEU A 409 -17.92 -13.97 -3.17
CA LEU A 409 -18.86 -14.17 -2.09
C LEU A 409 -20.25 -14.63 -2.58
N LYS A 410 -20.78 -14.01 -3.64
CA LYS A 410 -22.05 -14.39 -4.26
C LYS A 410 -22.06 -15.78 -4.89
N THR A 411 -20.88 -16.32 -5.23
CA THR A 411 -20.76 -17.66 -5.81
C THR A 411 -20.83 -18.74 -4.73
N GLU A 412 -20.44 -18.41 -3.50
CA GLU A 412 -20.28 -19.37 -2.40
C GLU A 412 -21.39 -19.31 -1.36
N TYR A 413 -22.07 -18.16 -1.25
CA TYR A 413 -23.09 -17.92 -0.23
C TYR A 413 -24.33 -17.27 -0.87
N ASP A 414 -25.50 -17.63 -0.33
CA ASP A 414 -26.78 -17.02 -0.68
C ASP A 414 -27.08 -15.89 0.30
N PHE A 415 -26.60 -14.69 -0.01
CA PHE A 415 -26.82 -13.50 0.82
C PHE A 415 -28.08 -12.74 0.40
N GLU A 416 -28.79 -12.18 1.39
CA GLU A 416 -29.92 -11.29 1.12
C GLU A 416 -29.46 -10.02 0.37
N GLU A 417 -30.03 -9.80 -0.82
CA GLU A 417 -29.83 -8.57 -1.60
C GLU A 417 -31.03 -7.64 -1.43
N ILE A 418 -30.80 -6.45 -0.87
CA ILE A 418 -31.84 -5.41 -0.82
C ILE A 418 -31.54 -4.35 -1.87
N THR A 419 -32.34 -4.35 -2.94
CA THR A 419 -32.34 -3.22 -3.87
C THR A 419 -32.99 -2.03 -3.16
N ILE A 420 -32.24 -0.96 -2.99
CA ILE A 420 -32.75 0.29 -2.46
C ILE A 420 -33.27 1.08 -3.67
N THR A 421 -34.49 0.73 -4.11
CA THR A 421 -35.29 1.54 -5.04
C THR A 421 -35.77 2.82 -4.40
#